data_AF-A0A821YQB3-F1
#
_entry.id   AF-A0A821YQB3-F1
#
_cell.length_a   1.000
_cell.length_b   1.000
_cell.length_c   1.000
_cell.angle_alpha   90.00
_cell.angle_beta   90.00
_cell.angle_gamma   90.00
#
_symmetry.space_group_name_H-M   'P 1'
#
loop_
_entity.id
_entity.type
_entity.pdbx_description
1 polymer ?
#
loop_
_entity_poly.entity_id
_entity_poly.type
_entity_poly.pdbx_seq_one_letter_code
_entity_poly.pdbx_strand_id
1 'polypeptide(L)'
;KNYKSKFSTPLTLAVHDGNLELVQILFNAGADTNVKSKSDDTLLAVAVKLEHWPIIQFLLEQSVTNIDEVERAVLFLIERRPLPIDMNKLYKYLYFILQQQVVLQKSKVCRQPLAIYDYHQECQTLEELESIKNDSNRIWIEVLLVLERVLLPRKDPILTKALNGYSHYLLAKNDFDKCLALWIHSFYISKQMQRTMTLYPFVRLFCKIITAEAMIPIDRFIEVCHFTFDSTRTTRDQNTYNQLCFVVLTAKIFEHQQITCAEKIALCKWISQLCRQWEMPSDRQTIVHLCVSGSNYGCSYRNSSDTEPYLRFPNESALQLVLACGRPWLDLDAVESSMHNTALHLLCHVSENQTMIKSLLNAGAHIDCVNRYGFTPLMYATGQETKAFLKSRASPTCLKCLCARMIAN
;
A
#
# COMPACT_ATOMS: atom_id res chain seq x y z
N LYS A 1 -15.26 46.64 13.84
CA LYS A 1 -14.07 47.00 13.03
C LYS A 1 -13.10 45.81 13.03
N ASN A 2 -12.92 45.15 11.88
CA ASN A 2 -12.00 44.01 11.72
C ASN A 2 -10.54 44.47 11.83
N TYR A 3 -9.88 44.25 12.97
CA TYR A 3 -8.43 44.38 13.07
C TYR A 3 -7.78 43.25 12.27
N LYS A 4 -7.44 43.55 11.01
CA LYS A 4 -6.81 42.62 10.06
C LYS A 4 -5.33 42.40 10.41
N SER A 5 -5.05 41.38 11.20
CA SER A 5 -4.18 40.33 10.66
C SER A 5 -5.04 39.62 9.62
N LYS A 6 -4.67 39.67 8.34
CA LYS A 6 -5.51 39.27 7.19
C LYS A 6 -6.02 37.80 7.24
N PHE A 7 -5.63 37.04 8.27
CA PHE A 7 -5.83 35.59 8.41
C PHE A 7 -6.21 35.13 9.84
N SER A 8 -6.47 36.04 10.78
CA SER A 8 -6.85 35.67 12.16
C SER A 8 -7.85 36.67 12.73
N THR A 9 -9.13 36.42 12.49
CA THR A 9 -10.22 37.18 13.12
C THR A 9 -10.45 36.66 14.56
N PRO A 10 -11.04 37.47 15.45
CA PRO A 10 -11.39 37.03 16.80
C PRO A 10 -12.23 35.74 16.80
N LEU A 11 -13.14 35.61 15.82
CA LEU A 11 -13.97 34.42 15.65
C LEU A 11 -13.14 33.18 15.28
N THR A 12 -12.19 33.30 14.33
CA THR A 12 -11.28 32.18 14.00
C THR A 12 -10.39 31.76 15.18
N LEU A 13 -9.97 32.71 16.03
CA LEU A 13 -9.17 32.42 17.22
C LEU A 13 -10.02 31.72 18.30
N ALA A 14 -11.26 32.15 18.51
CA ALA A 14 -12.19 31.49 19.44
C ALA A 14 -12.49 30.05 19.00
N VAL A 15 -12.69 29.83 17.69
CA VAL A 15 -12.84 28.49 17.13
C VAL A 15 -11.56 27.67 17.29
N HIS A 16 -10.39 28.26 17.09
CA HIS A 16 -9.11 27.57 17.29
C HIS A 16 -8.89 27.16 18.76
N ASP A 17 -9.26 28.02 19.70
CA ASP A 17 -9.12 27.80 21.14
C ASP A 17 -10.13 26.79 21.70
N GLY A 18 -11.20 26.47 20.96
CA GLY A 18 -12.25 25.57 21.43
C GLY A 18 -13.27 26.23 22.36
N ASN A 19 -13.27 27.56 22.43
CA ASN A 19 -14.13 28.32 23.33
C ASN A 19 -15.52 28.58 22.71
N LEU A 20 -16.46 27.66 22.93
CA LEU A 20 -17.82 27.75 22.41
C LEU A 20 -18.54 29.04 22.83
N GLU A 21 -18.41 29.45 24.09
CA GLU A 21 -19.08 30.63 24.62
C GLU A 21 -18.63 31.90 23.89
N LEU A 22 -17.32 32.03 23.68
CA LEU A 22 -16.75 33.14 22.92
C LEU A 22 -17.17 33.08 21.44
N VAL A 23 -17.25 31.89 20.85
CA VAL A 23 -17.78 31.70 19.48
C VAL A 23 -19.23 32.19 19.40
N GLN A 24 -20.09 31.79 20.34
CA GLN A 24 -21.50 32.20 20.37
C GLN A 24 -21.65 33.72 20.54
N ILE A 25 -20.88 34.33 21.45
CA ILE A 25 -20.90 35.79 21.67
C ILE A 25 -20.50 36.53 20.39
N LEU A 26 -19.39 36.14 19.78
CA LEU A 26 -18.87 36.78 18.57
C LEU A 26 -19.82 36.58 17.38
N PHE A 27 -20.42 35.39 17.26
CA PHE A 27 -21.40 35.07 16.24
C PHE A 27 -22.65 35.96 16.38
N ASN A 28 -23.22 36.06 17.58
CA ASN A 28 -24.38 36.89 17.88
C ASN A 28 -24.09 38.40 17.72
N ALA A 29 -22.83 38.81 17.85
CA ALA A 29 -22.39 40.17 17.57
C ALA A 29 -22.24 40.48 16.07
N GLY A 30 -22.59 39.54 15.17
CA GLY A 30 -22.52 39.73 13.72
C GLY A 30 -21.10 39.62 13.15
N ALA A 31 -20.22 38.86 13.79
CA ALA A 31 -18.91 38.56 13.23
C ALA A 31 -19.05 37.85 11.87
N ASP A 32 -18.20 38.23 10.91
CA ASP A 32 -18.16 37.59 9.59
C ASP A 32 -17.73 36.13 9.73
N THR A 33 -18.59 35.23 9.26
CA THR A 33 -18.42 33.78 9.35
C THR A 33 -17.75 33.17 8.13
N ASN A 34 -17.64 33.93 7.03
CA ASN A 34 -16.96 33.50 5.80
C ASN A 34 -15.43 33.71 5.87
N VAL A 35 -14.92 33.98 7.07
CA VAL A 35 -13.51 34.19 7.36
C VAL A 35 -12.73 32.89 7.21
N LYS A 36 -11.56 33.00 6.58
CA LYS A 36 -10.63 31.87 6.42
C LYS A 36 -9.44 31.98 7.36
N SER A 37 -8.93 30.82 7.77
CA SER A 37 -7.73 30.69 8.59
C SER A 37 -6.46 31.04 7.79
N LYS A 38 -5.31 31.05 8.47
CA LYS A 38 -3.97 31.16 7.82
C LYS A 38 -3.71 30.05 6.80
N SER A 39 -4.36 28.90 6.97
CA SER A 39 -4.25 27.74 6.07
C SER A 39 -5.36 27.70 5.02
N ASP A 40 -6.07 28.82 4.81
CA ASP A 40 -7.23 28.94 3.92
C ASP A 40 -8.44 28.04 4.32
N ASP A 41 -8.48 27.57 5.58
CA ASP A 41 -9.56 26.74 6.10
C ASP A 41 -10.75 27.58 6.54
N THR A 42 -11.98 27.08 6.34
CA THR A 42 -13.21 27.68 6.88
C THR A 42 -13.32 27.45 8.39
N LEU A 43 -14.21 28.19 9.08
CA LEU A 43 -14.43 28.01 10.52
C LEU A 43 -14.81 26.57 10.88
N LEU A 44 -15.71 25.96 10.09
CA LEU A 44 -16.09 24.56 10.28
C LEU A 44 -14.90 23.63 10.09
N ALA A 45 -14.10 23.85 9.03
CA ALA A 45 -12.90 23.05 8.82
C ALA A 45 -11.97 23.14 10.04
N VAL A 46 -11.66 24.34 10.55
CA VAL A 46 -10.82 24.51 11.76
C VAL A 46 -11.40 23.80 12.98
N ALA A 47 -12.70 23.96 13.25
CA ALA A 47 -13.38 23.31 14.37
C ALA A 47 -13.26 21.79 14.29
N VAL A 48 -13.42 21.23 13.09
CA VAL A 48 -13.25 19.80 12.81
C VAL A 48 -11.79 19.39 12.94
N LYS A 49 -10.83 20.20 12.47
CA LYS A 49 -9.40 19.91 12.61
C LYS A 49 -8.95 19.79 14.05
N LEU A 50 -9.60 20.52 14.94
CA LEU A 50 -9.28 20.56 16.35
C LEU A 50 -10.26 19.75 17.20
N GLU A 51 -11.20 19.05 16.55
CA GLU A 51 -12.18 18.16 17.17
C GLU A 51 -13.07 18.85 18.22
N HIS A 52 -13.34 20.15 18.03
CA HIS A 52 -14.16 20.96 18.92
C HIS A 52 -15.66 20.72 18.68
N TRP A 53 -16.14 19.54 19.06
CA TRP A 53 -17.50 19.06 18.83
C TRP A 53 -18.63 20.04 19.16
N PRO A 54 -18.62 20.72 20.31
CA PRO A 54 -19.68 21.69 20.63
C PRO A 54 -19.71 22.86 19.64
N ILE A 55 -18.55 23.31 19.16
CA ILE A 55 -18.44 24.37 18.15
C ILE A 55 -18.92 23.86 16.80
N ILE A 56 -18.55 22.63 16.42
CA ILE A 56 -19.00 22.01 15.18
C ILE A 56 -20.53 21.96 15.18
N GLN A 57 -21.15 21.43 16.23
CA GLN A 57 -22.60 21.36 16.34
C GLN A 57 -23.25 22.75 16.22
N PHE A 58 -22.71 23.75 16.92
CA PHE A 58 -23.18 25.12 16.83
C PHE A 58 -23.09 25.70 15.40
N LEU A 59 -21.92 25.60 14.75
CA LEU A 59 -21.71 26.14 13.40
C LEU A 59 -22.61 25.45 12.36
N LEU A 60 -22.86 24.16 12.55
CA LEU A 60 -23.74 23.35 11.73
C LEU A 60 -25.22 23.79 11.93
N GLU A 61 -25.69 23.93 13.18
CA GLU A 61 -27.06 24.39 13.50
C GLU A 61 -27.39 25.78 12.93
N GLN A 62 -26.41 26.68 12.86
CA GLN A 62 -26.60 28.03 12.34
C GLN A 62 -26.69 28.11 10.80
N SER A 63 -26.61 26.98 10.06
CA SER A 63 -26.67 26.91 8.59
C SER A 63 -25.62 27.77 7.85
N VAL A 64 -24.55 28.12 8.54
CA VAL A 64 -23.49 29.05 8.08
C VAL A 64 -22.62 28.43 6.99
N THR A 65 -22.81 27.15 6.67
CA THR A 65 -21.88 26.36 5.85
C THR A 65 -22.58 25.72 4.66
N ASN A 66 -21.90 25.71 3.52
CA ASN A 66 -22.34 24.96 2.33
C ASN A 66 -22.22 23.45 2.63
N ILE A 67 -23.18 22.64 2.15
CA ILE A 67 -23.15 21.16 2.20
C ILE A 67 -21.78 20.61 1.75
N ASP A 68 -21.17 21.20 0.72
CA ASP A 68 -19.84 20.79 0.24
C ASP A 68 -18.74 20.90 1.32
N GLU A 69 -18.86 21.84 2.25
CA GLU A 69 -17.92 22.03 3.36
C GLU A 69 -18.18 21.04 4.49
N VAL A 70 -19.43 20.67 4.73
CA VAL A 70 -19.82 19.64 5.70
C VAL A 70 -19.36 18.26 5.22
N GLU A 71 -19.55 17.97 3.93
CA GLU A 71 -19.03 16.75 3.31
C GLU A 71 -17.48 16.71 3.40
N ARG A 72 -16.78 17.86 3.28
CA ARG A 72 -15.34 17.97 3.56
C ARG A 72 -14.96 17.93 5.04
N ALA A 73 -15.85 18.27 5.96
CA ALA A 73 -15.59 18.13 7.38
C ALA A 73 -15.52 16.64 7.76
N VAL A 74 -16.48 15.82 7.29
CA VAL A 74 -16.46 14.35 7.45
C VAL A 74 -15.12 13.76 7.04
N LEU A 75 -14.51 14.31 5.99
CA LEU A 75 -13.21 13.87 5.50
C LEU A 75 -12.06 14.07 6.47
N PHE A 76 -12.02 15.21 7.15
CA PHE A 76 -10.90 15.52 8.05
C PHE A 76 -10.88 14.58 9.26
N LEU A 77 -12.04 14.09 9.69
CA LEU A 77 -12.14 13.10 10.77
C LEU A 77 -11.63 11.73 10.36
N ILE A 78 -11.83 11.35 9.09
CA ILE A 78 -11.37 10.06 8.56
C ILE A 78 -9.86 10.11 8.30
N GLU A 79 -9.29 11.28 8.00
CA GLU A 79 -7.87 11.45 7.67
C GLU A 79 -6.93 11.26 8.87
N ARG A 80 -7.38 11.56 10.10
CA ARG A 80 -6.54 11.42 11.30
C ARG A 80 -6.38 9.95 11.71
N ARG A 81 -5.29 9.32 11.26
CA ARG A 81 -4.77 8.08 11.87
C ARG A 81 -3.82 8.38 13.03
N PRO A 82 -3.74 7.52 14.08
CA PRO A 82 -4.40 6.22 14.22
C PRO A 82 -5.24 6.18 15.51
N LEU A 83 -6.45 6.71 15.50
CA LEU A 83 -7.41 6.44 16.58
C LEU A 83 -8.61 5.71 15.98
N PRO A 84 -9.25 4.78 16.72
CA PRO A 84 -10.49 4.17 16.29
C PRO A 84 -11.50 5.29 16.02
N ILE A 85 -11.94 5.40 14.77
CA ILE A 85 -12.95 6.38 14.38
C ILE A 85 -14.21 6.06 15.19
N ASP A 86 -14.64 7.03 15.99
CA ASP A 86 -15.85 6.92 16.79
C ASP A 86 -17.06 6.94 15.84
N MET A 87 -17.73 5.79 15.73
CA MET A 87 -18.86 5.61 14.83
C MET A 87 -20.04 6.51 15.19
N ASN A 88 -20.20 6.89 16.47
CA ASN A 88 -21.26 7.81 16.88
C ASN A 88 -21.01 9.21 16.34
N LYS A 89 -19.74 9.64 16.37
CA LYS A 89 -19.29 10.91 15.80
C LYS A 89 -19.54 10.93 14.29
N LEU A 90 -19.19 9.86 13.59
CA LEU A 90 -19.40 9.72 12.14
C LEU A 90 -20.89 9.72 11.77
N TYR A 91 -21.70 8.97 12.52
CA TYR A 91 -23.17 8.94 12.39
C TYR A 91 -23.78 10.33 12.55
N LYS A 92 -23.38 11.09 13.58
CA LYS A 92 -23.90 12.45 13.81
C LYS A 92 -23.63 13.38 12.64
N TYR A 93 -22.48 13.25 11.97
CA TYR A 93 -22.22 14.03 10.75
C TYR A 93 -23.09 13.62 9.58
N LEU A 94 -23.26 12.31 9.34
CA LEU A 94 -24.17 11.84 8.30
C LEU A 94 -25.60 12.35 8.53
N TYR A 95 -26.05 12.32 9.79
CA TYR A 95 -27.36 12.82 10.18
C TYR A 95 -27.49 14.30 9.86
N PHE A 96 -26.48 15.09 10.21
CA PHE A 96 -26.48 16.51 9.92
C PHE A 96 -26.43 16.82 8.41
N ILE A 97 -25.60 16.11 7.64
CA ILE A 97 -25.54 16.26 6.17
C ILE A 97 -26.92 16.00 5.56
N LEU A 98 -27.56 14.91 5.97
CA LEU A 98 -28.87 14.52 5.45
C LEU A 98 -29.95 15.53 5.86
N GLN A 99 -29.93 15.99 7.11
CA GLN A 99 -30.84 17.01 7.61
C GLN A 99 -30.74 18.31 6.80
N GLN A 100 -29.52 18.79 6.52
CA GLN A 100 -29.33 20.00 5.71
C GLN A 100 -29.76 19.84 4.25
N GLN A 101 -29.56 18.65 3.67
CA GLN A 101 -30.01 18.37 2.30
C GLN A 101 -31.54 18.41 2.19
N VAL A 102 -32.25 17.87 3.19
CA VAL A 102 -33.72 17.94 3.29
C VAL A 102 -34.18 19.39 3.41
N VAL A 103 -33.55 20.18 4.28
CA VAL A 103 -33.87 21.61 4.46
C VAL A 103 -33.65 22.41 3.16
N LEU A 104 -32.58 22.12 2.43
CA LEU A 104 -32.22 22.82 1.20
C LEU A 104 -32.94 22.27 -0.06
N GLN A 105 -33.82 21.27 0.08
CA GLN A 105 -34.56 20.62 -1.03
C GLN A 105 -33.67 20.19 -2.21
N LYS A 106 -32.40 19.84 -1.94
CA LYS A 106 -31.48 19.41 -3.00
C LYS A 106 -31.73 17.94 -3.33
N SER A 107 -32.19 17.65 -4.54
CA SER A 107 -32.33 16.27 -5.02
C SER A 107 -30.97 15.61 -5.16
N LYS A 108 -30.78 14.43 -4.57
CA LYS A 108 -29.57 13.62 -4.75
C LYS A 108 -29.65 12.82 -6.05
N VAL A 109 -28.56 12.82 -6.81
CA VAL A 109 -28.33 11.78 -7.81
C VAL A 109 -27.45 10.73 -7.16
N CYS A 110 -28.08 9.71 -6.59
CA CYS A 110 -27.35 8.62 -5.96
C CYS A 110 -26.68 7.76 -7.02
N ARG A 111 -25.49 7.29 -6.68
CA ARG A 111 -24.76 6.36 -7.53
C ARG A 111 -25.43 5.00 -7.52
N GLN A 112 -25.20 4.25 -8.59
CA GLN A 112 -25.67 2.88 -8.65
C GLN A 112 -25.02 2.05 -7.55
N PRO A 113 -25.79 1.17 -6.88
CA PRO A 113 -25.25 0.30 -5.85
C PRO A 113 -24.18 -0.62 -6.43
N LEU A 114 -23.02 -0.68 -5.75
CA LEU A 114 -21.89 -1.51 -6.14
C LEU A 114 -21.80 -2.73 -5.22
N ALA A 115 -21.34 -3.86 -5.77
CA ALA A 115 -21.15 -5.10 -5.01
C ALA A 115 -20.21 -4.94 -3.80
N ILE A 116 -19.18 -4.08 -3.90
CA ILE A 116 -18.26 -3.77 -2.80
C ILE A 116 -18.93 -3.11 -1.58
N TYR A 117 -20.12 -2.55 -1.79
CA TYR A 117 -20.97 -1.93 -0.77
C TYR A 117 -22.17 -2.81 -0.45
N ASP A 118 -22.10 -4.12 -0.74
CA ASP A 118 -23.20 -5.08 -0.63
C ASP A 118 -24.49 -4.61 -1.32
N TYR A 119 -24.34 -3.84 -2.40
CA TYR A 119 -25.44 -3.22 -3.13
C TYR A 119 -26.31 -2.24 -2.30
N HIS A 120 -25.80 -1.72 -1.20
CA HIS A 120 -26.46 -0.64 -0.47
C HIS A 120 -26.52 0.65 -1.29
N GLN A 121 -27.57 1.43 -1.07
CA GLN A 121 -27.75 2.78 -1.60
C GLN A 121 -27.64 3.82 -0.47
N GLU A 122 -27.23 5.03 -0.84
CA GLU A 122 -27.14 6.17 0.09
C GLU A 122 -28.52 6.48 0.66
N CYS A 123 -28.61 6.70 1.97
CA CYS A 123 -29.85 7.05 2.66
C CYS A 123 -30.43 8.36 2.11
N GLN A 124 -31.73 8.35 1.84
CA GLN A 124 -32.50 9.50 1.37
C GLN A 124 -33.25 10.19 2.50
N THR A 125 -33.63 9.45 3.55
CA THR A 125 -34.44 9.97 4.66
C THR A 125 -33.72 9.80 6.00
N LEU A 126 -34.06 10.66 6.96
CA LEU A 126 -33.53 10.54 8.32
C LEU A 126 -33.92 9.21 8.98
N GLU A 127 -35.10 8.66 8.65
CA GLU A 127 -35.57 7.35 9.13
C GLU A 127 -34.68 6.20 8.64
N GLU A 128 -34.32 6.21 7.35
CA GLU A 128 -33.38 5.24 6.78
C GLU A 128 -32.02 5.31 7.49
N LEU A 129 -31.53 6.52 7.75
CA LEU A 129 -30.27 6.70 8.46
C LEU A 129 -30.37 6.25 9.93
N GLU A 130 -31.48 6.52 10.61
CA GLU A 130 -31.71 6.05 11.98
C GLU A 130 -31.72 4.52 12.08
N SER A 131 -32.22 3.82 11.07
CA SER A 131 -32.22 2.36 11.02
C SER A 131 -30.82 1.74 11.06
N ILE A 132 -29.80 2.47 10.57
CA ILE A 132 -28.41 1.99 10.48
C ILE A 132 -27.53 2.44 11.66
N LYS A 133 -28.07 3.21 12.61
CA LYS A 133 -27.33 3.84 13.72
C LYS A 133 -26.46 2.88 14.53
N ASN A 134 -26.88 1.63 14.66
CA ASN A 134 -26.17 0.62 15.46
C ASN A 134 -25.28 -0.30 14.62
N ASP A 135 -25.29 -0.19 13.29
CA ASP A 135 -24.46 -0.99 12.39
C ASP A 135 -23.25 -0.18 11.93
N SER A 136 -22.10 -0.46 12.55
CA SER A 136 -20.84 0.23 12.21
C SER A 136 -20.41 0.01 10.77
N ASN A 137 -20.62 -1.18 10.20
CA ASN A 137 -20.20 -1.45 8.81
C ASN A 137 -21.11 -0.68 7.84
N ARG A 138 -22.41 -0.64 8.11
CA ARG A 138 -23.36 0.11 7.29
C ARG A 138 -23.15 1.62 7.37
N ILE A 139 -22.78 2.16 8.54
CA ILE A 139 -22.38 3.58 8.68
C ILE A 139 -21.13 3.87 7.82
N TRP A 140 -20.13 2.99 7.84
CA TRP A 140 -18.95 3.14 6.99
C TRP A 140 -19.29 3.13 5.50
N ILE A 141 -20.15 2.20 5.08
CA ILE A 141 -20.64 2.13 3.70
C ILE A 141 -21.38 3.44 3.34
N GLU A 142 -22.22 3.96 4.24
CA GLU A 142 -22.92 5.22 4.02
C GLU A 142 -21.96 6.39 3.79
N VAL A 143 -20.92 6.48 4.62
CA VAL A 143 -19.85 7.47 4.44
C VAL A 143 -19.21 7.32 3.07
N LEU A 144 -18.80 6.11 2.69
CA LEU A 144 -18.12 5.90 1.41
C LEU A 144 -19.02 6.24 0.22
N LEU A 145 -20.32 5.92 0.27
CA LEU A 145 -21.29 6.27 -0.76
C LEU A 145 -21.42 7.80 -0.92
N VAL A 146 -21.55 8.53 0.19
CA VAL A 146 -21.57 10.00 0.21
C VAL A 146 -20.28 10.55 -0.38
N LEU A 147 -19.12 10.04 0.04
CA LEU A 147 -17.82 10.52 -0.41
C LEU A 147 -17.58 10.23 -1.89
N GLU A 148 -17.95 9.06 -2.40
CA GLU A 148 -17.82 8.75 -3.82
C GLU A 148 -18.67 9.65 -4.70
N ARG A 149 -19.91 9.94 -4.27
CA ARG A 149 -20.79 10.88 -4.98
C ARG A 149 -20.13 12.25 -5.13
N VAL A 150 -19.50 12.74 -4.07
CA VAL A 150 -19.01 14.12 -3.97
C VAL A 150 -17.60 14.29 -4.54
N LEU A 151 -16.71 13.32 -4.27
CA LEU A 151 -15.27 13.46 -4.46
C LEU A 151 -14.75 12.77 -5.72
N LEU A 152 -15.41 11.72 -6.19
CA LEU A 152 -14.97 11.06 -7.42
C LEU A 152 -15.04 12.00 -8.63
N PRO A 153 -16.12 12.80 -8.85
CA PRO A 153 -16.16 13.77 -9.96
C PRO A 153 -15.06 14.84 -9.85
N ARG A 154 -14.66 15.19 -8.62
CA ARG A 154 -13.62 16.19 -8.33
C ARG A 154 -12.20 15.62 -8.41
N LYS A 155 -12.05 14.29 -8.55
CA LYS A 155 -10.76 13.58 -8.48
C LYS A 155 -9.97 13.91 -7.19
N ASP A 156 -10.70 14.07 -6.09
CA ASP A 156 -10.11 14.45 -4.80
C ASP A 156 -9.42 13.23 -4.14
N PRO A 157 -8.14 13.34 -3.73
CA PRO A 157 -7.39 12.21 -3.16
C PRO A 157 -7.96 11.69 -1.85
N ILE A 158 -8.80 12.48 -1.20
CA ILE A 158 -9.31 12.10 0.10
C ILE A 158 -10.22 10.86 0.00
N LEU A 159 -10.90 10.66 -1.12
CA LEU A 159 -11.72 9.46 -1.32
C LEU A 159 -10.91 8.17 -1.13
N THR A 160 -9.71 8.09 -1.71
CA THR A 160 -8.85 6.90 -1.57
C THR A 160 -8.30 6.77 -0.15
N LYS A 161 -8.08 7.90 0.55
CA LYS A 161 -7.76 7.87 2.00
C LYS A 161 -8.90 7.29 2.82
N ALA A 162 -10.15 7.65 2.54
CA ALA A 162 -11.32 7.15 3.26
C ALA A 162 -11.56 5.66 3.01
N LEU A 163 -11.47 5.22 1.75
CA LEU A 163 -11.50 3.80 1.38
C LEU A 163 -10.41 3.01 2.12
N ASN A 164 -9.19 3.55 2.17
CA ASN A 164 -8.10 2.94 2.92
C ASN A 164 -8.42 2.91 4.42
N GLY A 165 -8.96 3.99 4.99
CA GLY A 165 -9.39 4.06 6.39
C GLY A 165 -10.34 2.93 6.78
N TYR A 166 -11.41 2.71 6.02
CA TYR A 166 -12.34 1.61 6.26
C TYR A 166 -11.67 0.25 6.07
N SER A 167 -10.81 0.11 5.06
CA SER A 167 -10.07 -1.13 4.82
C SER A 167 -9.18 -1.51 6.02
N HIS A 168 -8.53 -0.55 6.69
CA HIS A 168 -7.77 -0.85 7.91
C HIS A 168 -8.66 -1.19 9.11
N TYR A 169 -9.85 -0.60 9.21
CA TYR A 169 -10.84 -0.98 10.22
C TYR A 169 -11.29 -2.44 10.04
N LEU A 170 -11.55 -2.85 8.79
CA LEU A 170 -11.89 -4.24 8.45
C LEU A 170 -10.72 -5.20 8.67
N LEU A 171 -9.50 -4.78 8.32
CA LEU A 171 -8.29 -5.55 8.62
C LEU A 171 -8.16 -5.83 10.12
N ALA A 172 -8.45 -4.85 10.98
CA ALA A 172 -8.42 -5.03 12.43
C ALA A 172 -9.49 -6.03 12.94
N LYS A 173 -10.63 -6.11 12.25
CA LYS A 173 -11.69 -7.09 12.50
C LYS A 173 -11.47 -8.46 11.84
N ASN A 174 -10.39 -8.64 11.08
CA ASN A 174 -10.11 -9.83 10.27
C ASN A 174 -11.15 -10.11 9.17
N ASP A 175 -11.86 -9.09 8.69
CA ASP A 175 -12.72 -9.20 7.50
C ASP A 175 -11.85 -9.00 6.25
N PHE A 176 -11.17 -10.06 5.84
CA PHE A 176 -10.12 -10.01 4.81
C PHE A 176 -10.68 -9.82 3.40
N ASP A 177 -11.78 -10.48 3.04
CA ASP A 177 -12.36 -10.43 1.70
C ASP A 177 -12.84 -9.02 1.36
N LYS A 178 -13.57 -8.40 2.30
CA LYS A 178 -14.10 -7.05 2.12
C LYS A 178 -12.98 -6.01 2.14
N CYS A 179 -11.97 -6.22 2.98
CA CYS A 179 -10.75 -5.41 2.99
C CYS A 179 -10.02 -5.46 1.64
N LEU A 180 -9.83 -6.66 1.06
CA LEU A 180 -9.20 -6.84 -0.24
C LEU A 180 -9.99 -6.13 -1.35
N ALA A 181 -11.31 -6.34 -1.38
CA ALA A 181 -12.20 -5.73 -2.38
C ALA A 181 -12.15 -4.19 -2.35
N LEU A 182 -12.15 -3.59 -1.16
CA LEU A 182 -12.07 -2.14 -1.00
C LEU A 182 -10.72 -1.56 -1.41
N TRP A 183 -9.61 -2.25 -1.11
CA TRP A 183 -8.30 -1.79 -1.58
C TRP A 183 -8.12 -1.94 -3.09
N ILE A 184 -8.65 -3.00 -3.69
CA ILE A 184 -8.69 -3.14 -5.16
C ILE A 184 -9.48 -1.98 -5.79
N HIS A 185 -10.65 -1.67 -5.22
CA HIS A 185 -11.45 -0.53 -5.68
C HIS A 185 -10.73 0.82 -5.50
N SER A 186 -10.07 1.02 -4.36
CA SER A 186 -9.22 2.18 -4.08
C SER A 186 -8.09 2.32 -5.11
N PHE A 187 -7.51 1.21 -5.58
CA PHE A 187 -6.51 1.20 -6.65
C PHE A 187 -7.10 1.67 -7.98
N TYR A 188 -8.25 1.12 -8.40
CA TYR A 188 -8.89 1.52 -9.65
C TYR A 188 -9.33 2.98 -9.66
N ILE A 189 -9.87 3.48 -8.55
CA ILE A 189 -10.17 4.90 -8.37
C ILE A 189 -8.89 5.74 -8.48
N SER A 190 -7.81 5.33 -7.80
CA SER A 190 -6.52 6.03 -7.88
C SER A 190 -5.99 6.08 -9.31
N LYS A 191 -6.13 5.00 -10.08
CA LYS A 191 -5.77 4.92 -11.50
C LYS A 191 -6.61 5.88 -12.35
N GLN A 192 -7.93 5.94 -12.14
CA GLN A 192 -8.82 6.90 -12.81
C GLN A 192 -8.43 8.35 -12.49
N MET A 193 -7.92 8.60 -11.29
CA MET A 193 -7.41 9.90 -10.85
C MET A 193 -5.95 10.18 -11.26
N GLN A 194 -5.28 9.27 -11.98
CA GLN A 194 -3.86 9.36 -12.36
C GLN A 194 -2.93 9.61 -11.16
N ARG A 195 -3.25 8.96 -10.03
CA ARG A 195 -2.49 9.06 -8.78
C ARG A 195 -1.60 7.86 -8.53
N THR A 196 -0.58 8.09 -7.71
CA THR A 196 0.34 7.05 -7.23
C THR A 196 -0.33 6.29 -6.09
N MET A 197 -0.12 4.98 -6.03
CA MET A 197 -0.55 4.17 -4.91
C MET A 197 0.56 3.21 -4.51
N THR A 198 0.72 3.01 -3.21
CA THR A 198 1.65 2.00 -2.68
C THR A 198 0.94 0.65 -2.63
N LEU A 199 1.65 -0.43 -2.98
CA LEU A 199 1.12 -1.79 -2.87
C LEU A 199 1.40 -2.43 -1.50
N TYR A 200 2.12 -1.72 -0.63
CA TYR A 200 2.44 -2.17 0.73
C TYR A 200 1.21 -2.58 1.58
N PRO A 201 0.04 -1.89 1.50
CA PRO A 201 -1.17 -2.35 2.21
C PRO A 201 -1.60 -3.77 1.82
N PHE A 202 -1.51 -4.13 0.53
CA PHE A 202 -1.80 -5.49 0.06
C PHE A 202 -0.79 -6.50 0.59
N VAL A 203 0.51 -6.16 0.59
CA VAL A 203 1.54 -7.03 1.16
C VAL A 203 1.21 -7.35 2.62
N ARG A 204 0.88 -6.34 3.42
CA ARG A 204 0.46 -6.53 4.82
C ARG A 204 -0.82 -7.37 4.95
N LEU A 205 -1.79 -7.16 4.07
CA LEU A 205 -3.02 -7.96 4.04
C LEU A 205 -2.72 -9.44 3.88
N PHE A 206 -1.98 -9.79 2.83
CA PHE A 206 -1.70 -11.18 2.51
C PHE A 206 -0.81 -11.83 3.57
N CYS A 207 0.16 -11.10 4.13
CA CYS A 207 0.88 -11.58 5.30
C CYS A 207 -0.06 -11.88 6.48
N LYS A 208 -1.03 -11.00 6.76
CA LYS A 208 -2.00 -11.20 7.83
C LYS A 208 -2.96 -12.37 7.56
N ILE A 209 -3.37 -12.58 6.32
CA ILE A 209 -4.19 -13.74 5.92
C ILE A 209 -3.42 -15.04 6.17
N ILE A 210 -2.15 -15.09 5.75
CA ILE A 210 -1.28 -16.26 5.96
C ILE A 210 -1.03 -16.52 7.46
N THR A 211 -0.75 -15.49 8.26
CA THR A 211 -0.55 -15.67 9.72
C THR A 211 -1.82 -16.09 10.45
N ALA A 212 -2.98 -15.72 9.92
CA ALA A 212 -4.28 -16.18 10.41
C ALA A 212 -4.67 -17.57 9.87
N GLU A 213 -3.80 -18.23 9.11
CA GLU A 213 -4.05 -19.53 8.46
C GLU A 213 -5.32 -19.54 7.57
N ALA A 214 -5.70 -18.36 7.06
CA ALA A 214 -6.83 -18.19 6.16
C ALA A 214 -6.40 -18.37 4.69
N MET A 215 -7.37 -18.73 3.84
CA MET A 215 -7.13 -18.98 2.41
C MET A 215 -7.08 -17.65 1.64
N ILE A 216 -6.09 -17.50 0.76
CA ILE A 216 -6.01 -16.34 -0.12
C ILE A 216 -6.89 -16.61 -1.37
N PRO A 217 -7.80 -15.69 -1.75
CA PRO A 217 -8.47 -15.76 -3.05
C PRO A 217 -7.48 -15.51 -4.18
N ILE A 218 -7.12 -16.57 -4.91
CA ILE A 218 -5.98 -16.57 -5.84
C ILE A 218 -6.23 -15.71 -7.08
N ASP A 219 -7.46 -15.67 -7.58
CA ASP A 219 -7.88 -14.79 -8.66
C ASP A 219 -7.62 -13.31 -8.33
N ARG A 220 -7.97 -12.90 -7.11
CA ARG A 220 -7.72 -11.53 -6.61
C ARG A 220 -6.26 -11.28 -6.29
N PHE A 221 -5.54 -12.27 -5.80
CA PHE A 221 -4.09 -12.16 -5.59
C PHE A 221 -3.36 -11.93 -6.93
N ILE A 222 -3.72 -12.68 -7.98
CA ILE A 222 -3.18 -12.49 -9.34
C ILE A 222 -3.51 -11.10 -9.88
N GLU A 223 -4.73 -10.61 -9.68
CA GLU A 223 -5.14 -9.25 -10.04
C GLU A 223 -4.20 -8.20 -9.40
N VAL A 224 -3.95 -8.32 -8.10
CA VAL A 224 -3.05 -7.41 -7.37
C VAL A 224 -1.59 -7.56 -7.81
N CYS A 225 -1.12 -8.78 -8.12
CA CYS A 225 0.18 -9.02 -8.70
C CYS A 225 0.37 -8.22 -10.01
N HIS A 226 -0.65 -8.12 -10.85
CA HIS A 226 -0.57 -7.32 -12.09
C HIS A 226 -0.49 -5.81 -11.84
N PHE A 227 -0.97 -5.30 -10.71
CA PHE A 227 -0.83 -3.89 -10.34
C PHE A 227 0.63 -3.46 -10.19
N THR A 228 1.56 -4.40 -9.95
CA THR A 228 3.00 -4.12 -9.86
C THR A 228 3.63 -3.62 -11.17
N PHE A 229 2.95 -3.80 -12.31
CA PHE A 229 3.36 -3.27 -13.62
C PHE A 229 2.74 -1.90 -13.95
N ASP A 230 1.66 -1.52 -13.25
CA ASP A 230 0.89 -0.28 -13.49
C ASP A 230 1.37 0.91 -12.65
N SER A 231 2.37 0.73 -11.80
CA SER A 231 2.85 1.71 -10.81
C SER A 231 3.70 2.83 -11.45
N THR A 232 3.09 3.59 -12.36
CA THR A 232 3.69 4.64 -13.22
C THR A 232 4.46 5.77 -12.53
N ARG A 233 4.49 5.81 -11.19
CA ARG A 233 5.07 6.93 -10.41
C ARG A 233 5.60 6.54 -9.03
N THR A 234 5.73 5.25 -8.70
CA THR A 234 6.50 4.86 -7.49
C THR A 234 7.99 4.98 -7.77
N THR A 235 8.81 5.22 -6.74
CA THR A 235 10.27 5.11 -6.92
C THR A 235 10.59 3.69 -7.40
N ARG A 236 11.59 3.56 -8.28
CA ARG A 236 11.99 2.27 -8.86
C ARG A 236 12.21 1.23 -7.75
N ASP A 237 12.96 1.61 -6.72
CA ASP A 237 13.31 0.73 -5.60
C ASP A 237 12.08 0.26 -4.80
N GLN A 238 11.06 1.12 -4.60
CA GLN A 238 9.84 0.73 -3.91
C GLN A 238 9.00 -0.25 -4.73
N ASN A 239 8.98 -0.10 -6.06
CA ASN A 239 8.28 -1.04 -6.93
C ASN A 239 8.98 -2.40 -6.93
N THR A 240 10.31 -2.40 -7.05
CA THR A 240 11.15 -3.60 -6.95
C THR A 240 10.90 -4.34 -5.64
N TYR A 241 10.84 -3.62 -4.50
CA TYR A 241 10.52 -4.23 -3.21
C TYR A 241 9.13 -4.87 -3.19
N ASN A 242 8.10 -4.18 -3.67
CA ASN A 242 6.75 -4.74 -3.71
C ASN A 242 6.70 -6.01 -4.58
N GLN A 243 7.33 -6.00 -5.76
CA GLN A 243 7.42 -7.15 -6.65
C GLN A 243 8.07 -8.36 -5.95
N LEU A 244 9.18 -8.15 -5.23
CA LEU A 244 9.83 -9.20 -4.45
C LEU A 244 8.92 -9.74 -3.34
N CYS A 245 8.20 -8.87 -2.63
CA CYS A 245 7.24 -9.33 -1.62
C CYS A 245 6.17 -10.23 -2.23
N PHE A 246 5.63 -9.89 -3.41
CA PHE A 246 4.65 -10.73 -4.09
C PHE A 246 5.23 -12.07 -4.58
N VAL A 247 6.51 -12.12 -4.98
CA VAL A 247 7.19 -13.38 -5.28
C VAL A 247 7.28 -14.27 -4.03
N VAL A 248 7.66 -13.70 -2.89
CA VAL A 248 7.71 -14.44 -1.61
C VAL A 248 6.32 -14.93 -1.19
N LEU A 249 5.31 -14.08 -1.30
CA LEU A 249 3.92 -14.45 -1.01
C LEU A 249 3.43 -15.58 -1.94
N THR A 250 3.78 -15.54 -3.22
CA THR A 250 3.45 -16.61 -4.18
C THR A 250 4.10 -17.94 -3.76
N ALA A 251 5.36 -17.91 -3.34
CA ALA A 251 6.05 -19.10 -2.84
C ALA A 251 5.35 -19.66 -1.60
N LYS A 252 4.91 -18.79 -0.68
CA LYS A 252 4.15 -19.20 0.51
C LYS A 252 2.79 -19.79 0.19
N ILE A 253 2.08 -19.24 -0.79
CA ILE A 253 0.82 -19.83 -1.30
C ILE A 253 1.08 -21.25 -1.82
N PHE A 254 2.17 -21.47 -2.56
CA PHE A 254 2.50 -22.81 -3.10
C PHE A 254 2.83 -23.83 -2.01
N GLU A 255 3.36 -23.38 -0.87
CA GLU A 255 3.72 -24.24 0.28
C GLU A 255 2.50 -24.58 1.14
N HIS A 256 1.61 -23.61 1.38
CA HIS A 256 0.57 -23.72 2.42
C HIS A 256 -0.85 -23.88 1.89
N GLN A 257 -1.11 -23.59 0.61
CA GLN A 257 -2.45 -23.60 0.03
C GLN A 257 -2.53 -24.54 -1.17
N GLN A 258 -3.56 -25.38 -1.21
CA GLN A 258 -3.89 -26.14 -2.41
C GLN A 258 -4.45 -25.18 -3.47
N ILE A 259 -3.81 -25.17 -4.64
CA ILE A 259 -4.20 -24.35 -5.79
C ILE A 259 -4.28 -25.20 -7.05
N THR A 260 -5.18 -24.83 -7.94
CA THR A 260 -5.45 -25.52 -9.20
C THR A 260 -4.27 -25.38 -10.17
N CYS A 261 -4.20 -26.26 -11.17
CA CYS A 261 -3.19 -26.15 -12.22
C CYS A 261 -3.29 -24.82 -12.99
N ALA A 262 -4.50 -24.31 -13.21
CA ALA A 262 -4.72 -23.04 -13.91
C ALA A 262 -4.15 -21.85 -13.12
N GLU A 263 -4.40 -21.81 -11.81
CA GLU A 263 -3.86 -20.78 -10.91
C GLU A 263 -2.33 -20.84 -10.82
N LYS A 264 -1.75 -22.05 -10.70
CA LYS A 264 -0.29 -22.24 -10.76
C LYS A 264 0.29 -21.67 -12.04
N ILE A 265 -0.30 -21.99 -13.19
CA ILE A 265 0.16 -21.49 -14.49
C ILE A 265 0.06 -19.97 -14.56
N ALA A 266 -1.02 -19.37 -14.06
CA ALA A 266 -1.20 -17.91 -14.06
C ALA A 266 -0.12 -17.20 -13.21
N LEU A 267 0.17 -17.72 -12.00
CA LEU A 267 1.22 -17.18 -11.14
C LEU A 267 2.61 -17.36 -11.74
N CYS A 268 2.91 -18.51 -12.33
CA CYS A 268 4.17 -18.74 -13.06
C CYS A 268 4.32 -17.78 -14.26
N LYS A 269 3.23 -17.51 -15.00
CA LYS A 269 3.22 -16.53 -16.10
C LYS A 269 3.50 -15.12 -15.61
N TRP A 270 2.91 -14.73 -14.48
CA TRP A 270 3.20 -13.44 -13.84
C TRP A 270 4.68 -13.31 -13.48
N ILE A 271 5.29 -14.33 -12.86
CA ILE A 271 6.73 -14.33 -12.54
C ILE A 271 7.59 -14.26 -13.81
N SER A 272 7.23 -15.01 -14.85
CA SER A 272 7.95 -14.99 -16.12
C SER A 272 7.90 -13.59 -16.76
N GLN A 273 6.73 -12.94 -16.74
CA GLN A 273 6.57 -11.57 -17.19
C GLN A 273 7.40 -10.59 -16.35
N LEU A 274 7.40 -10.75 -15.02
CA LEU A 274 8.21 -9.96 -14.10
C LEU A 274 9.70 -10.06 -14.44
N CYS A 275 10.21 -11.27 -14.68
CA CYS A 275 11.62 -11.48 -15.03
C CYS A 275 11.96 -10.83 -16.38
N ARG A 276 11.04 -10.89 -17.36
CA ARG A 276 11.22 -10.28 -18.68
C ARG A 276 11.24 -8.74 -18.63
N GLN A 277 10.39 -8.15 -17.78
CA GLN A 277 10.22 -6.69 -17.66
C GLN A 277 10.99 -6.13 -16.47
N TRP A 278 11.99 -6.85 -15.96
CA TRP A 278 12.69 -6.48 -14.74
C TRP A 278 13.44 -5.16 -14.92
N GLU A 279 12.95 -4.11 -14.28
CA GLU A 279 13.65 -2.83 -14.22
C GLU A 279 14.73 -2.90 -13.16
N MET A 280 15.99 -2.85 -13.61
CA MET A 280 17.11 -2.91 -12.68
C MET A 280 17.08 -1.72 -11.69
N PRO A 281 17.08 -2.00 -10.38
CA PRO A 281 17.23 -0.99 -9.33
C PRO A 281 18.55 -0.22 -9.45
N SER A 282 18.71 0.83 -8.66
CA SER A 282 19.83 1.78 -8.78
C SER A 282 21.23 1.13 -8.71
N ASP A 283 21.36 0.01 -8.01
CA ASP A 283 22.59 -0.77 -7.85
C ASP A 283 22.78 -1.90 -8.89
N ARG A 284 21.91 -1.98 -9.91
CA ARG A 284 21.91 -3.00 -10.99
C ARG A 284 21.74 -4.44 -10.53
N GLN A 285 21.17 -4.68 -9.35
CA GLN A 285 20.89 -6.05 -8.91
C GLN A 285 19.78 -6.71 -9.73
N THR A 286 19.99 -7.93 -10.19
CA THR A 286 18.92 -8.76 -10.77
C THR A 286 17.97 -9.26 -9.68
N ILE A 287 16.79 -9.71 -10.06
CA ILE A 287 15.85 -10.39 -9.13
C ILE A 287 16.54 -11.53 -8.35
N VAL A 288 17.48 -12.24 -8.99
CA VAL A 288 18.24 -13.33 -8.36
C VAL A 288 19.17 -12.80 -7.26
N HIS A 289 19.87 -11.68 -7.49
CA HIS A 289 20.68 -11.03 -6.45
C HIS A 289 19.82 -10.68 -5.23
N LEU A 290 18.61 -10.19 -5.46
CA LEU A 290 17.71 -9.75 -4.38
C LEU A 290 17.08 -10.89 -3.60
N CYS A 291 16.86 -12.04 -4.23
CA CYS A 291 16.46 -13.25 -3.51
C CYS A 291 17.56 -13.75 -2.56
N VAL A 292 18.83 -13.50 -2.86
CA VAL A 292 19.99 -14.04 -2.11
C VAL A 292 20.70 -13.02 -1.21
N SER A 293 20.44 -11.73 -1.40
CA SER A 293 21.07 -10.65 -0.64
C SER A 293 20.31 -10.40 0.67
N GLY A 294 20.96 -10.64 1.81
CA GLY A 294 20.43 -10.23 3.12
C GLY A 294 20.45 -8.70 3.31
N SER A 295 21.33 -8.02 2.58
CA SER A 295 21.49 -6.57 2.54
C SER A 295 20.59 -5.90 1.49
N ASN A 296 19.37 -6.42 1.27
CA ASN A 296 18.36 -5.77 0.44
C ASN A 296 18.17 -4.33 0.89
N TYR A 297 18.37 -3.41 -0.05
CA TYR A 297 18.23 -1.95 -0.01
C TYR A 297 18.06 -1.26 1.34
N GLY A 298 18.74 -0.13 1.48
CA GLY A 298 18.34 0.99 2.33
C GLY A 298 16.97 1.59 1.95
N CYS A 299 15.94 0.76 1.76
CA CYS A 299 14.58 1.19 2.00
C CYS A 299 14.51 1.48 3.49
N SER A 300 14.33 2.74 3.82
CA SER A 300 14.07 3.30 5.16
C SER A 300 12.91 2.64 5.95
N TYR A 301 12.35 1.54 5.46
CA TYR A 301 11.44 0.64 6.18
C TYR A 301 12.18 -0.41 7.02
N ARG A 302 13.50 -0.55 6.87
CA ARG A 302 14.34 -1.32 7.79
C ARG A 302 14.71 -0.45 8.98
N ASN A 303 13.87 -0.48 10.00
CA ASN A 303 14.20 -0.29 11.43
C ASN A 303 12.94 -0.19 12.32
N SER A 304 11.84 -0.87 11.97
CA SER A 304 10.87 -1.24 13.00
C SER A 304 10.96 -2.75 13.24
N SER A 305 10.77 -3.14 14.49
CA SER A 305 10.56 -4.50 14.98
C SER A 305 9.43 -5.29 14.27
N ASP A 306 8.81 -4.73 13.22
CA ASP A 306 7.57 -5.19 12.58
C ASP A 306 7.77 -5.74 11.15
N THR A 307 9.01 -6.02 10.72
CA THR A 307 9.18 -6.71 9.43
C THR A 307 8.57 -8.11 9.51
N GLU A 308 7.46 -8.29 8.79
CA GLU A 308 6.73 -9.56 8.69
C GLU A 308 7.71 -10.72 8.47
N PRO A 309 7.69 -11.77 9.31
CA PRO A 309 8.78 -12.74 9.41
C PRO A 309 9.08 -13.46 8.09
N TYR A 310 8.09 -13.59 7.21
CA TYR A 310 8.20 -14.27 5.92
C TYR A 310 8.90 -13.44 4.84
N LEU A 311 8.96 -12.11 4.97
CA LEU A 311 9.55 -11.20 3.97
C LEU A 311 11.05 -10.97 4.19
N ARG A 312 11.70 -11.88 4.93
CA ARG A 312 13.13 -11.84 5.19
C ARG A 312 13.90 -12.44 4.01
N PHE A 313 15.07 -11.85 3.77
CA PHE A 313 16.03 -12.30 2.77
C PHE A 313 17.37 -12.59 3.45
N PRO A 314 18.16 -13.56 2.96
CA PRO A 314 17.93 -14.39 1.77
C PRO A 314 16.70 -15.29 1.89
N ASN A 315 16.02 -15.54 0.76
CA ASN A 315 14.75 -16.29 0.71
C ASN A 315 14.84 -17.43 -0.31
N GLU A 316 14.98 -18.66 0.19
CA GLU A 316 15.16 -19.85 -0.64
C GLU A 316 13.93 -20.15 -1.50
N SER A 317 12.72 -20.11 -0.94
CA SER A 317 11.50 -20.42 -1.66
C SER A 317 11.25 -19.46 -2.82
N ALA A 318 11.49 -18.16 -2.60
CA ALA A 318 11.43 -17.16 -3.67
C ALA A 318 12.48 -17.42 -4.75
N LEU A 319 13.72 -17.77 -4.37
CA LEU A 319 14.77 -18.11 -5.33
C LEU A 319 14.36 -19.32 -6.19
N GLN A 320 13.92 -20.42 -5.58
CA GLN A 320 13.51 -21.63 -6.30
C GLN A 320 12.36 -21.33 -7.28
N LEU A 321 11.37 -20.56 -6.84
CA LEU A 321 10.23 -20.17 -7.65
C LEU A 321 10.64 -19.31 -8.86
N VAL A 322 11.52 -18.32 -8.64
CA VAL A 322 12.08 -17.49 -9.71
C VAL A 322 12.88 -18.32 -10.69
N LEU A 323 13.73 -19.24 -10.23
CA LEU A 323 14.51 -20.13 -11.10
C LEU A 323 13.64 -21.07 -11.93
N ALA A 324 12.52 -21.53 -11.37
CA ALA A 324 11.57 -22.40 -12.06
C ALA A 324 10.75 -21.67 -13.12
N CYS A 325 10.34 -20.42 -12.87
CA CYS A 325 9.38 -19.70 -13.73
C CYS A 325 10.02 -18.63 -14.62
N GLY A 326 11.19 -18.11 -14.23
CA GLY A 326 11.81 -16.93 -14.84
C GLY A 326 12.60 -17.21 -16.11
N ARG A 327 12.90 -18.45 -16.44
CA ARG A 327 13.62 -18.79 -17.68
C ARG A 327 12.78 -18.51 -18.93
N PRO A 328 13.40 -18.12 -20.06
CA PRO A 328 14.83 -17.91 -20.29
C PRO A 328 15.35 -16.50 -19.93
N TRP A 329 14.54 -15.67 -19.27
CA TRP A 329 14.82 -14.25 -19.07
C TRP A 329 15.86 -13.94 -17.97
N LEU A 330 16.26 -14.94 -17.21
CA LEU A 330 17.23 -14.78 -16.12
C LEU A 330 18.67 -14.92 -16.62
N ASP A 331 19.44 -13.85 -16.43
CA ASP A 331 20.90 -13.93 -16.44
C ASP A 331 21.39 -14.23 -15.02
N LEU A 332 21.86 -15.46 -14.80
CA LEU A 332 22.35 -15.94 -13.50
C LEU A 332 23.76 -15.43 -13.18
N ASP A 333 24.48 -14.97 -14.20
CA ASP A 333 25.88 -14.56 -14.13
C ASP A 333 26.06 -13.05 -14.25
N ALA A 334 24.95 -12.31 -14.31
CA ALA A 334 24.92 -10.88 -14.15
C ALA A 334 25.64 -10.46 -12.84
N VAL A 335 26.23 -9.28 -12.86
CA VAL A 335 27.00 -8.72 -11.75
C VAL A 335 26.36 -7.45 -11.19
N GLU A 336 26.36 -7.29 -9.87
CA GLU A 336 25.87 -6.07 -9.23
C GLU A 336 26.88 -4.91 -9.32
N SER A 337 26.42 -3.66 -9.13
CA SER A 337 27.24 -2.48 -9.47
C SER A 337 28.38 -2.16 -8.48
N SER A 338 28.26 -2.55 -7.21
CA SER A 338 29.16 -2.16 -6.13
C SER A 338 30.49 -2.93 -6.15
N MET A 339 30.46 -4.27 -6.17
CA MET A 339 31.63 -5.14 -6.16
C MET A 339 31.73 -6.05 -7.39
N HIS A 340 30.77 -5.95 -8.32
CA HIS A 340 30.65 -6.86 -9.46
C HIS A 340 30.50 -8.33 -9.04
N ASN A 341 29.85 -8.56 -7.89
CA ASN A 341 29.53 -9.90 -7.43
C ASN A 341 28.36 -10.46 -8.26
N THR A 342 28.45 -11.73 -8.66
CA THR A 342 27.27 -12.48 -9.10
C THR A 342 26.43 -12.94 -7.90
N ALA A 343 25.19 -13.37 -8.11
CA ALA A 343 24.37 -13.96 -7.05
C ALA A 343 25.08 -15.13 -6.34
N LEU A 344 25.88 -15.91 -7.09
CA LEU A 344 26.67 -17.00 -6.53
C LEU A 344 27.77 -16.51 -5.59
N HIS A 345 28.44 -15.38 -5.89
CA HIS A 345 29.41 -14.77 -4.97
C HIS A 345 28.74 -14.38 -3.64
N LEU A 346 27.57 -13.74 -3.70
CA LEU A 346 26.83 -13.29 -2.50
C LEU A 346 26.46 -14.48 -1.59
N LEU A 347 25.98 -15.57 -2.17
CA LEU A 347 25.65 -16.78 -1.40
C LEU A 347 26.89 -17.43 -0.78
N CYS A 348 28.04 -17.41 -1.47
CA CYS A 348 29.26 -18.06 -0.98
C CYS A 348 29.88 -17.34 0.22
N HIS A 349 29.57 -16.06 0.42
CA HIS A 349 30.05 -15.30 1.58
C HIS A 349 29.52 -15.84 2.91
N VAL A 350 28.30 -16.40 2.92
CA VAL A 350 27.59 -16.85 4.12
C VAL A 350 27.51 -18.38 4.13
N SER A 351 27.95 -19.02 5.22
CA SER A 351 28.11 -20.49 5.30
C SER A 351 26.80 -21.30 5.25
N GLU A 352 25.66 -20.69 5.56
CA GLU A 352 24.38 -21.39 5.78
C GLU A 352 23.56 -21.63 4.50
N ASN A 353 23.96 -21.09 3.34
CA ASN A 353 23.12 -21.04 2.14
C ASN A 353 23.31 -22.21 1.15
N GLN A 354 23.68 -23.40 1.60
CA GLN A 354 24.07 -24.51 0.70
C GLN A 354 22.98 -24.95 -0.27
N THR A 355 21.72 -24.95 0.16
CA THR A 355 20.55 -25.31 -0.65
C THR A 355 20.33 -24.34 -1.81
N MET A 356 20.47 -23.04 -1.53
CA MET A 356 20.41 -21.97 -2.54
C MET A 356 21.57 -22.06 -3.53
N ILE A 357 22.79 -22.35 -3.06
CA ILE A 357 23.97 -22.57 -3.93
C ILE A 357 23.72 -23.74 -4.87
N LYS A 358 23.24 -24.89 -4.34
CA LYS A 358 22.85 -26.06 -5.14
C LYS A 358 21.82 -25.69 -6.19
N SER A 359 20.80 -24.90 -5.82
CA SER A 359 19.73 -24.47 -6.72
C SER A 359 20.25 -23.60 -7.86
N LEU A 360 21.10 -22.61 -7.60
CA LEU A 360 21.74 -21.79 -8.64
C LEU A 360 22.63 -22.59 -9.58
N LEU A 361 23.44 -23.52 -9.05
CA LEU A 361 24.33 -24.32 -9.88
C LEU A 361 23.57 -25.37 -10.71
N ASN A 362 22.51 -25.98 -10.16
CA ASN A 362 21.63 -26.85 -10.94
C ASN A 362 20.89 -26.05 -12.01
N ALA A 363 20.66 -24.76 -11.76
CA ALA A 363 20.19 -23.82 -12.74
C ALA A 363 21.28 -23.39 -13.76
N GLY A 364 22.52 -23.82 -13.61
CA GLY A 364 23.59 -23.53 -14.59
C GLY A 364 24.28 -22.19 -14.41
N ALA A 365 24.23 -21.60 -13.21
CA ALA A 365 25.10 -20.47 -12.86
C ALA A 365 26.58 -20.88 -12.96
N HIS A 366 27.42 -20.00 -13.49
CA HIS A 366 28.84 -20.27 -13.70
C HIS A 366 29.66 -20.05 -12.41
N ILE A 367 30.55 -21.00 -12.13
CA ILE A 367 31.50 -20.94 -11.00
C ILE A 367 32.77 -20.13 -11.32
N ASP A 368 32.97 -19.79 -12.60
CA ASP A 368 34.22 -19.22 -13.12
C ASP A 368 34.19 -17.69 -13.23
N CYS A 369 33.03 -17.08 -13.02
CA CYS A 369 32.86 -15.63 -13.04
C CYS A 369 33.72 -14.98 -11.96
N VAL A 370 34.31 -13.83 -12.24
CA VAL A 370 35.12 -13.09 -11.27
C VAL A 370 34.47 -11.77 -10.92
N ASN A 371 34.60 -11.35 -9.67
CA ASN A 371 34.15 -10.03 -9.22
C ASN A 371 35.18 -8.92 -9.54
N ARG A 372 34.93 -7.68 -9.09
CA ARG A 372 35.81 -6.53 -9.32
C ARG A 372 37.25 -6.74 -8.84
N TYR A 373 37.45 -7.61 -7.86
CA TYR A 373 38.76 -7.93 -7.29
C TYR A 373 39.42 -9.16 -7.94
N GLY A 374 38.82 -9.74 -8.97
CA GLY A 374 39.32 -10.95 -9.64
C GLY A 374 39.03 -12.25 -8.88
N PHE A 375 38.23 -12.21 -7.82
CA PHE A 375 37.88 -13.41 -7.06
C PHE A 375 36.72 -14.15 -7.71
N THR A 376 36.85 -15.48 -7.84
CA THR A 376 35.76 -16.39 -8.19
C THR A 376 34.88 -16.67 -6.96
N PRO A 377 33.64 -17.21 -7.11
CA PRO A 377 32.82 -17.63 -5.98
C PRO A 377 33.53 -18.62 -5.06
N LEU A 378 34.38 -19.50 -5.60
CA LEU A 378 35.19 -20.43 -4.80
C LEU A 378 36.22 -19.71 -3.93
N MET A 379 36.88 -18.67 -4.47
CA MET A 379 37.82 -17.84 -3.72
C MET A 379 37.11 -16.97 -2.69
N TYR A 380 35.90 -16.51 -3.02
CA TYR A 380 35.05 -15.68 -2.16
C TYR A 380 34.36 -16.47 -1.04
N ALA A 381 34.29 -17.80 -1.18
CA ALA A 381 33.66 -18.66 -0.19
C ALA A 381 34.39 -18.60 1.17
N THR A 382 33.63 -18.47 2.25
CA THR A 382 34.19 -18.44 3.63
C THR A 382 34.22 -19.84 4.25
N GLY A 383 33.12 -20.60 4.12
CA GLY A 383 32.95 -21.94 4.71
C GLY A 383 33.69 -23.08 3.98
N GLN A 384 34.22 -24.04 4.75
CA GLN A 384 34.93 -25.21 4.19
C GLN A 384 34.01 -26.14 3.37
N GLU A 385 32.78 -26.34 3.82
CA GLU A 385 31.80 -27.19 3.12
C GLU A 385 31.41 -26.62 1.76
N THR A 386 31.13 -25.31 1.70
CA THR A 386 30.87 -24.59 0.45
C THR A 386 32.05 -24.70 -0.52
N LYS A 387 33.29 -24.56 -0.02
CA LYS A 387 34.51 -24.76 -0.83
C LYS A 387 34.60 -26.19 -1.37
N ALA A 388 34.36 -27.20 -0.54
CA ALA A 388 34.39 -28.60 -0.96
C ALA A 388 33.35 -28.89 -2.04
N PHE A 389 32.13 -28.35 -1.88
CA PHE A 389 31.03 -28.51 -2.83
C PHE A 389 31.30 -27.80 -4.18
N LEU A 390 31.86 -26.59 -4.15
CA LEU A 390 32.23 -25.89 -5.39
C LEU A 390 33.38 -26.60 -6.11
N LYS A 391 34.37 -27.10 -5.37
CA LYS A 391 35.49 -27.88 -5.94
C LYS A 391 35.02 -29.17 -6.61
N SER A 392 34.03 -29.87 -6.04
CA SER A 392 33.53 -31.12 -6.64
C SER A 392 32.74 -30.88 -7.95
N ARG A 393 32.25 -29.65 -8.17
CA ARG A 393 31.56 -29.25 -9.41
C ARG A 393 32.46 -28.50 -10.41
N ALA A 394 33.69 -28.20 -10.05
CA ALA A 394 34.67 -27.61 -10.94
C ALA A 394 35.16 -28.64 -11.97
N SER A 395 34.43 -28.76 -13.08
CA SER A 395 34.93 -29.40 -14.30
C SER A 395 35.88 -28.45 -15.04
N PRO A 396 36.85 -28.96 -15.83
CA PRO A 396 37.84 -28.11 -16.50
C PRO A 396 37.14 -27.04 -17.35
N THR A 397 37.54 -25.80 -17.11
CA THR A 397 37.01 -24.57 -17.71
C THR A 397 36.59 -24.76 -19.16
N CYS A 398 35.28 -24.63 -19.41
CA CYS A 398 34.73 -24.65 -20.76
C CYS A 398 35.39 -23.55 -21.61
N LEU A 399 35.57 -23.80 -22.92
CA LEU A 399 36.13 -22.83 -23.86
C LEU A 399 35.42 -21.46 -23.82
N LYS A 400 34.11 -21.45 -23.55
CA LYS A 400 33.33 -20.21 -23.34
C LYS A 400 33.81 -19.41 -22.11
N CYS A 401 34.22 -20.08 -21.03
CA CYS A 401 34.75 -19.45 -19.82
C CYS A 401 36.14 -18.83 -20.06
N LEU A 402 36.97 -19.47 -20.90
CA LEU A 402 38.26 -18.92 -21.32
C LEU A 402 38.07 -17.65 -22.17
N CYS A 403 37.10 -17.66 -23.09
CA CYS A 403 36.77 -16.49 -23.90
C CYS A 403 36.21 -15.32 -23.06
N ALA A 404 35.33 -15.58 -22.09
CA ALA A 404 34.78 -14.53 -21.21
C ALA A 404 35.85 -13.85 -20.35
N ARG A 405 36.85 -14.61 -19.87
CA ARG A 405 38.00 -14.09 -19.11
C ARG A 405 38.90 -13.15 -19.94
N MET A 406 38.94 -13.31 -21.26
CA MET A 406 39.72 -12.44 -22.14
C MET A 406 39.01 -11.13 -22.49
N ILE A 407 37.67 -11.07 -22.41
CA ILE A 407 36.88 -9.87 -22.76
C ILE A 407 36.81 -8.88 -21.58
N ALA A 408 37.09 -9.34 -20.35
CA ALA A 408 37.05 -8.53 -19.13
C ALA A 408 38.40 -7.84 -18.79
N ASN A 409 39.46 -8.09 -19.56
CA ASN A 409 40.72 -7.34 -19.55
C ASN A 409 40.73 -6.37 -20.74
#